data_AF-A0A7K7DT05-F1
#
_entry.id   AF-A0A7K7DT05-F1
#
_cell.length_a   1.000
_cell.length_b   1.000
_cell.length_c   1.000
_cell.angle_alpha   90.00
_cell.angle_beta   90.00
_cell.angle_gamma   90.00
#
_symmetry.space_group_name_H-M   'P 1'
#
loop_
_entity.id
_entity.type
_entity.pdbx_description
1 polymer ?
#
loop_
_entity_poly.entity_id
_entity_poly.type
_entity_poly.pdbx_seq_one_letter_code
_entity_poly.pdbx_strand_id
1 'polypeptide(L)' 'CPHGWAGFNGVCYYFSMDYGTWDQGQKRCSKLNASLAIAKDEEAMDLLFRLRGNGDFWLGLRR' A
#
# COMPACT_ATOMS: atom_id res chain seq x y z
N CYS A 1 13.67 3.37 -2.82
CA CYS A 1 12.81 2.87 -1.73
C CYS A 1 13.62 2.02 -0.77
N PRO A 2 13.23 1.88 0.51
CA PRO A 2 13.89 0.96 1.41
C PRO A 2 13.88 -0.48 0.86
N HIS A 3 14.81 -1.32 1.30
CA HIS A 3 14.85 -2.71 0.88
C HIS A 3 13.52 -3.42 1.20
N GLY A 4 12.97 -4.16 0.24
CA GLY A 4 11.66 -4.83 0.36
C GLY A 4 10.44 -3.97 -0.01
N TRP A 5 10.63 -2.76 -0.51
CA TRP A 5 9.54 -1.88 -0.99
C TRP A 5 9.56 -1.77 -2.52
N ALA A 6 8.38 -1.75 -3.13
CA ALA A 6 8.23 -1.52 -4.57
C ALA A 6 8.23 -0.02 -4.88
N GLY A 7 9.10 0.43 -5.79
CA GLY A 7 9.17 1.83 -6.20
C GLY A 7 8.49 2.07 -7.54
N PHE A 8 7.64 3.09 -7.64
CA PHE A 8 7.00 3.51 -8.88
C PHE A 8 6.68 5.01 -8.85
N ASN A 9 7.02 5.73 -9.92
CA ASN A 9 6.81 7.19 -10.06
C ASN A 9 7.24 8.02 -8.82
N GLY A 10 8.39 7.66 -8.23
CA GLY A 10 8.92 8.35 -7.04
C GLY A 10 8.20 8.03 -5.72
N VAL A 11 7.20 7.14 -5.75
CA VAL A 11 6.48 6.64 -4.57
C VAL A 11 6.96 5.25 -4.21
N CYS A 12 7.04 4.95 -2.91
CA CYS A 12 7.43 3.66 -2.39
C CYS A 12 6.23 2.95 -1.75
N TYR A 13 5.95 1.73 -2.19
CA TYR A 13 4.84 0.91 -1.74
C TYR A 13 5.34 -0.28 -0.92
N TYR A 14 4.69 -0.53 0.21
CA TYR A 14 4.95 -1.67 1.08
C TYR A 14 3.70 -2.54 1.16
N PHE A 15 3.87 -3.84 0.91
CA PHE A 15 2.81 -4.82 0.99
C PHE A 15 2.93 -5.57 2.32
N SER A 16 2.03 -5.24 3.25
CA SER A 16 1.93 -5.91 4.54
C SER A 16 1.39 -7.34 4.36
N MET A 17 2.01 -8.32 5.00
CA MET A 17 1.45 -9.67 5.14
C MET A 17 0.46 -9.79 6.31
N ASP A 18 0.36 -8.75 7.15
CA ASP A 18 -0.56 -8.75 8.28
C ASP A 18 -2.01 -8.49 7.86
N TYR A 19 -2.93 -9.31 8.35
CA TYR A 19 -4.37 -9.08 8.26
C TYR A 19 -4.88 -8.14 9.36
N GLY A 20 -6.04 -7.53 9.13
CA GLY A 20 -6.67 -6.63 10.09
C GLY A 20 -7.68 -5.69 9.47
N THR A 21 -8.17 -4.75 10.29
CA THR A 21 -9.06 -3.67 9.83
C THR A 21 -8.29 -2.56 9.13
N TRP A 22 -9.01 -1.68 8.42
CA TRP A 22 -8.44 -0.49 7.81
C TRP A 22 -7.65 0.37 8.81
N ASP A 23 -8.22 0.64 10.00
CA ASP A 23 -7.56 1.45 11.04
C ASP A 23 -6.29 0.79 11.56
N GLN A 24 -6.29 -0.54 11.70
CA GLN A 24 -5.08 -1.29 12.07
C GLN A 24 -4.01 -1.19 10.98
N GLY A 25 -4.40 -1.29 9.71
CA GLY A 25 -3.53 -1.09 8.55
C GLY A 25 -2.89 0.30 8.55
N GLN A 26 -3.71 1.36 8.70
CA GLN A 26 -3.22 2.74 8.77
C GLN A 26 -2.24 2.93 9.94
N LYS A 27 -2.57 2.42 11.13
CA LYS A 27 -1.68 2.50 12.30
C LYS A 27 -0.35 1.77 12.07
N ARG A 28 -0.35 0.64 11.36
CA ARG A 28 0.88 -0.08 10.98
C ARG A 28 1.72 0.72 10.00
N CYS A 29 1.12 1.25 8.93
CA CYS A 29 1.82 2.12 7.98
C CYS A 29 2.45 3.33 8.70
N SER A 30 1.75 3.95 9.65
CA SER A 30 2.30 5.09 10.41
C SER A 30 3.52 4.73 11.26
N LYS A 31 3.63 3.49 11.78
CA LYS A 31 4.85 3.02 12.47
C LYS A 31 6.05 2.91 11.53
N LEU A 32 5.82 2.77 10.23
CA LEU A 32 6.83 2.74 9.18
C LEU A 32 7.10 4.14 8.58
N ASN A 33 6.63 5.21 9.22
CA ASN A 33 6.64 6.58 8.69
C ASN A 33 5.96 6.68 7.31
N ALA A 34 4.89 5.90 7.10
CA ALA A 34 4.11 5.86 5.86
C ALA A 34 2.60 5.96 6.15
N SER A 35 1.80 5.95 5.10
CA SER A 35 0.34 5.86 5.16
C SER A 35 -0.15 4.68 4.31
N LEU A 36 -1.41 4.27 4.47
CA LEU A 36 -2.01 3.37 3.49
C LEU A 36 -1.89 3.94 2.09
N ALA A 37 -1.61 3.06 1.12
CA ALA A 37 -1.33 3.46 -0.25
C ALA A 37 -2.57 4.09 -0.90
N ILE A 38 -2.37 5.20 -1.61
CA ILE A 38 -3.40 5.83 -2.43
C ILE A 38 -2.96 5.71 -3.88
N ALA A 39 -3.77 5.06 -4.70
CA ALA A 39 -3.59 5.07 -6.16
C ALA A 39 -3.95 6.47 -6.66
N LYS A 40 -2.94 7.23 -7.12
CA LYS A 40 -3.13 8.61 -7.60
C LYS A 40 -3.56 8.69 -9.06
N ASP A 41 -3.28 7.64 -9.82
CA ASP A 41 -3.54 7.52 -11.24
C ASP A 41 -3.78 6.03 -11.60
N GLU A 42 -4.18 5.80 -12.84
CA GLU A 42 -4.48 4.47 -13.37
C GLU A 42 -3.25 3.55 -13.39
N GLU A 43 -2.06 4.11 -13.62
CA GLU A 43 -0.80 3.36 -13.68
C GLU A 43 -0.39 2.84 -12.30
N ALA A 44 -0.51 3.68 -11.26
CA ALA A 44 -0.32 3.27 -9.87
C ALA A 44 -1.36 2.23 -9.46
N MET A 45 -2.60 2.36 -9.93
CA MET A 45 -3.66 1.37 -9.67
C MET A 45 -3.33 0.02 -10.32
N ASP A 46 -2.92 -0.01 -11.60
CA ASP A 46 -2.50 -1.22 -12.31
C ASP A 46 -1.30 -1.88 -11.62
N LEU A 47 -0.31 -1.10 -11.18
CA LEU A 47 0.80 -1.63 -10.39
C LEU A 47 0.32 -2.30 -9.10
N LEU A 48 -0.53 -1.62 -8.32
CA LEU A 48 -1.07 -2.18 -7.09
C LEU A 48 -1.83 -3.48 -7.35
N PHE A 49 -2.61 -3.56 -8.45
CA PHE A 49 -3.31 -4.78 -8.87
C PHE A 49 -2.39 -5.89 -9.36
N ARG A 50 -1.22 -5.58 -9.93
CA ARG A 50 -0.23 -6.60 -10.32
C ARG A 50 0.52 -7.14 -9.12
N LEU A 51 0.87 -6.27 -8.18
CA LEU A 51 1.67 -6.62 -6.99
C LEU A 51 0.86 -7.31 -5.88
N ARG A 52 -0.44 -7.01 -5.83
CA ARG A 52 -1.51 -7.73 -5.11
C ARG A 52 -1.37 -9.27 -5.08
N GLY A 53 -1.02 -9.87 -6.22
CA GLY A 53 -1.20 -11.30 -6.42
C GLY A 53 -2.66 -11.72 -6.27
N ASN A 54 -2.94 -12.70 -5.40
CA ASN A 54 -4.29 -13.22 -5.15
C ASN A 54 -4.93 -12.68 -3.85
N GLY A 55 -4.27 -11.77 -3.14
CA GLY A 55 -4.74 -11.24 -1.86
C GLY A 55 -5.42 -9.88 -1.98
N ASP A 56 -6.33 -9.58 -1.06
CA ASP A 56 -6.87 -8.23 -0.90
C ASP A 56 -6.05 -7.43 0.13
N PHE A 57 -5.96 -6.11 -0.06
CA PHE A 57 -5.26 -5.19 0.84
C PHE A 57 -6.07 -3.90 1.00
N TRP A 58 -5.87 -3.27 2.14
CA TRP A 58 -6.43 -1.95 2.39
C TRP A 58 -5.67 -0.87 1.62
N LEU A 59 -6.43 0.01 0.98
CA LEU A 59 -5.94 1.27 0.40
C LEU A 59 -6.38 2.45 1.26
N GLY A 60 -5.69 3.58 1.13
CA GLY A 60 -5.92 4.81 1.89
C GLY A 60 -7.19 5.58 1.50
N LEU A 61 -8.17 4.92 0.88
CA LEU A 61 -9.46 5.51 0.53
C LEU A 61 -10.45 5.35 1.69
N ARG A 62 -11.11 6.43 2.09
CA ARG A 62 -12.10 6.45 3.17
C ARG A 62 -13.28 7.35 2.79
N ARG A 63 -14.49 6.97 3.20
CA ARG A 63 -15.73 7.75 3.01
C ARG A 63 -15.97 8.71 4.17
#